data_AF-A0A3C1UKB3-F1
#
_entry.id   AF-A0A3C1UKB3-F1
#
_cell.length_a   1.000
_cell.length_b   1.000
_cell.length_c   1.000
_cell.angle_alpha   90.00
_cell.angle_beta   90.00
_cell.angle_gamma   90.00
#
_symmetry.space_group_name_H-M   'P 1'
#
loop_
_entity.id
_entity.type
_entity.pdbx_description
1 polymer ?
#
loop_
_entity_poly.entity_id
_entity_poly.type
_entity_poly.pdbx_seq_one_letter_code
_entity_poly.pdbx_strand_id
1 'polypeptide(L)'
;MKKIISAKDVEALLRQGKTVDAITADAILTPSAKDLLKSAQPRNAVVTKPATGLSKPVGPISSTSSQSDLDAFFFTEELEELKVQICDVGRRMWERAYVDGNGGNIAIRVADDLALCTPTLVSKGFMKPADLCLVDLEGDQKAGKKKRTSEILMHLEIMKRQPKAKATAHCHPPHATAFAVAGVEPPTCMIPEIEVFIGKVPIAPYRTPGTPEMGKLVADLVDKHNTVLMGNHGAVSWSHQNVEDAYFKMEILEAYCRYIWVASQLGTPLKTMNPEQLKDLLNIKQNLGIPDSRFGLKECELCDNEEWRPGVMCAVPPKGEVNETNKDSNAESAVQAITEQIMAKLGGQ
;
A
#
# COMPACT_ATOMS: atom_id res chain seq x y z
N MET A 1 -14.09 27.48 49.01
CA MET A 1 -14.62 27.04 47.70
C MET A 1 -13.47 26.45 46.90
N LYS A 2 -13.62 25.25 46.30
CA LYS A 2 -12.56 24.64 45.48
C LYS A 2 -12.40 25.44 44.19
N LYS A 3 -11.16 25.74 43.78
CA LYS A 3 -10.86 26.52 42.58
C LYS A 3 -11.19 25.68 41.34
N ILE A 4 -12.01 26.21 40.43
CA ILE A 4 -12.32 25.56 39.15
C ILE A 4 -11.30 26.01 38.10
N ILE A 5 -10.74 25.05 37.35
CA ILE A 5 -9.76 25.30 36.30
C ILE A 5 -10.36 24.92 34.94
N SER A 6 -10.40 25.91 34.05
CA SER A 6 -10.89 25.78 32.68
C SER A 6 -9.79 25.37 31.70
N ALA A 7 -10.17 24.99 30.48
CA ALA A 7 -9.21 24.68 29.42
C ALA A 7 -8.31 25.88 29.05
N LYS A 8 -8.86 27.11 29.09
CA LYS A 8 -8.10 28.34 28.85
C LYS A 8 -7.01 28.57 29.90
N ASP A 9 -7.28 28.22 31.16
CA ASP A 9 -6.30 28.34 32.23
C ASP A 9 -5.13 27.37 32.02
N VAL A 10 -5.42 26.14 31.58
CA VAL A 10 -4.41 25.13 31.23
C VAL A 10 -3.55 25.58 30.05
N GLU A 11 -4.16 26.10 28.98
CA GLU A 11 -3.41 26.63 27.82
C GLU A 11 -2.48 27.79 28.21
N ALA A 12 -2.95 28.70 29.07
CA ALA A 12 -2.14 29.81 29.55
C ALA A 12 -0.93 29.33 30.37
N LEU A 13 -1.10 28.27 31.16
CA LEU A 13 -0.03 27.66 31.95
C LEU A 13 1.01 26.94 31.08
N LEU A 14 0.57 26.21 30.05
CA LEU A 14 1.44 25.54 29.08
C LEU A 14 2.27 26.55 28.28
N ARG A 15 1.68 27.68 27.86
CA ARG A 15 2.41 28.78 27.20
C ARG A 15 3.49 29.42 28.06
N GLN A 16 3.37 29.33 29.38
CA GLN A 16 4.35 29.86 30.34
C GLN A 16 5.41 28.82 30.75
N GLY A 17 5.42 27.63 30.15
CA GLY A 17 6.40 26.57 30.44
C GLY A 17 6.29 25.97 31.85
N LYS A 18 5.17 26.17 32.54
CA LYS A 18 4.95 25.61 33.88
C LYS A 18 4.41 24.19 33.79
N THR A 19 4.96 23.29 34.61
CA THR A 19 4.46 21.92 34.74
C THR A 19 3.14 21.90 35.49
N VAL A 20 2.19 21.11 34.97
CA VAL A 20 0.80 21.08 35.45
C VAL A 20 0.68 20.41 36.82
N ASP A 21 1.66 19.60 37.20
CA ASP A 21 1.70 18.86 38.46
C ASP A 21 1.67 19.75 39.70
N ALA A 22 2.06 21.04 39.58
CA ALA A 22 2.05 21.99 40.69
C ALA A 22 0.64 22.52 41.06
N ILE A 23 -0.39 22.22 40.25
CA ILE A 23 -1.70 22.90 40.34
C ILE A 23 -2.82 21.93 40.76
N THR A 24 -2.54 20.63 40.79
CA THR A 24 -3.55 19.57 40.80
C THR A 24 -3.97 19.10 42.19
N ALA A 25 -3.32 19.52 43.28
CA ALA A 25 -3.59 18.93 44.60
C ALA A 25 -5.02 19.21 45.13
N ASP A 26 -5.63 20.36 44.80
CA ASP A 26 -6.93 20.77 45.38
C ASP A 26 -7.93 21.45 44.41
N ALA A 27 -7.66 21.43 43.11
CA ALA A 27 -8.49 22.11 42.10
C ALA A 27 -9.49 21.18 41.38
N ILE A 28 -10.67 21.70 41.02
CA ILE A 28 -11.67 20.99 40.20
C ILE A 28 -11.42 21.34 38.73
N LEU A 29 -11.06 20.33 37.93
CA LEU A 29 -10.85 20.48 36.48
C LEU A 29 -12.16 20.29 35.70
N THR A 30 -12.43 21.19 34.78
CA THR A 30 -13.47 20.99 33.76
C THR A 30 -13.13 19.80 32.85
N PRO A 31 -14.12 19.13 32.21
CA PRO A 31 -13.86 18.02 31.29
C PRO A 31 -12.86 18.38 30.19
N SER A 32 -13.05 19.53 29.54
CA SER A 32 -12.16 20.01 28.48
C SER A 32 -10.73 20.31 28.98
N ALA A 33 -10.57 20.77 30.24
CA ALA A 33 -9.25 20.92 30.84
C ALA A 33 -8.54 19.57 31.05
N LYS A 34 -9.28 18.52 31.42
CA LYS A 34 -8.72 17.15 31.56
C LYS A 34 -8.26 16.58 30.23
N ASP A 35 -9.01 16.80 29.16
CA ASP A 35 -8.66 16.30 27.82
C ASP A 35 -7.40 16.99 27.27
N LEU A 36 -7.29 18.30 27.47
CA LEU A 36 -6.12 19.09 27.05
C LEU A 36 -4.84 18.65 27.77
N LEU A 37 -4.95 18.28 29.06
CA LEU A 37 -3.84 17.71 29.83
C LEU A 37 -3.42 16.33 29.36
N LYS A 38 -4.38 15.47 28.98
CA LYS A 38 -4.08 14.15 28.40
C LYS A 38 -3.38 14.24 27.04
N SER A 39 -3.69 15.26 26.24
CA SER A 39 -3.02 15.50 24.96
C SER A 39 -1.65 16.15 25.10
N ALA A 40 -1.41 16.92 26.18
CA ALA A 40 -0.18 17.69 26.38
C ALA A 40 0.91 16.94 27.17
N GLN A 41 0.59 15.82 27.84
CA GLN A 41 1.61 14.98 28.45
C GLN A 41 2.37 14.19 27.36
N PRO A 42 3.72 14.15 27.38
CA PRO A 42 4.44 13.18 26.58
C PRO A 42 3.95 11.80 27.01
N ARG A 43 3.49 10.98 26.05
CA ARG A 43 3.03 9.61 26.32
C ARG A 43 4.22 8.76 26.73
N ASN A 44 4.64 8.86 27.99
CA ASN A 44 5.29 7.77 28.66
C ASN A 44 4.26 6.67 28.76
N ALA A 45 4.26 5.78 27.76
CA ALA A 45 3.64 4.48 27.91
C ALA A 45 4.22 3.88 29.18
N VAL A 46 3.39 3.75 30.22
CA VAL A 46 3.70 2.88 31.34
C VAL A 46 3.71 1.48 30.75
N VAL A 47 4.89 1.07 30.30
CA VAL A 47 5.23 -0.32 30.06
C VAL A 47 5.01 -0.99 31.40
N THR A 48 3.87 -1.67 31.56
CA THR A 48 3.78 -2.73 32.56
C THR A 48 4.80 -3.77 32.14
N LYS A 49 6.02 -3.66 32.67
CA LYS A 49 7.09 -4.65 32.52
C LYS A 49 6.49 -6.01 32.86
N PRO A 50 6.57 -7.01 31.98
CA PRO A 50 6.45 -8.39 32.42
C PRO A 50 7.53 -8.63 33.48
N ALA A 51 7.20 -9.45 34.48
CA ALA A 51 8.11 -9.80 35.55
C ALA A 51 9.45 -10.32 34.99
N THR A 52 10.53 -9.65 35.40
CA THR A 52 11.91 -10.15 35.58
C THR A 52 12.44 -11.21 34.60
N GLY A 53 13.32 -10.77 33.69
CA GLY A 53 14.26 -11.64 32.99
C GLY A 53 14.47 -11.28 31.52
N LEU A 54 14.95 -10.08 31.20
CA LEU A 54 15.48 -9.80 29.86
C LEU A 54 16.86 -10.45 29.76
N SER A 55 16.89 -11.74 29.41
CA SER A 55 18.13 -12.43 29.03
C SER A 55 18.52 -11.97 27.62
N LYS A 56 19.74 -11.46 27.47
CA LYS A 56 20.33 -11.30 26.13
C LYS A 56 20.55 -12.70 25.54
N PRO A 57 20.16 -12.97 24.28
CA PRO A 57 20.51 -14.22 23.63
C PRO A 57 22.02 -14.40 23.62
N VAL A 58 22.48 -15.60 23.95
CA VAL A 58 23.91 -15.95 24.01
C VAL A 58 24.33 -16.45 22.63
N GLY A 59 24.85 -15.53 21.79
CA GLY A 59 25.38 -15.86 20.47
C GLY A 59 24.39 -15.66 19.30
N PRO A 60 24.78 -16.05 18.07
CA PRO A 60 23.93 -15.92 16.89
C PRO A 60 22.68 -16.81 17.02
N ILE A 61 21.50 -16.22 16.87
CA ILE A 61 20.21 -16.90 16.91
C ILE A 61 19.84 -17.50 15.55
N SER A 62 19.22 -18.67 15.54
CA SER A 62 18.70 -19.34 14.35
C SER A 62 17.38 -20.05 14.64
N SER A 63 16.66 -20.48 13.60
CA SER A 63 15.43 -21.28 13.72
C SER A 63 15.61 -22.61 14.46
N THR A 64 16.84 -23.12 14.54
CA THR A 64 17.22 -24.37 15.23
C THR A 64 17.71 -24.15 16.67
N SER A 65 17.73 -22.90 17.14
CA SER A 65 18.06 -22.57 18.53
C SER A 65 17.05 -23.16 19.51
N SER A 66 17.42 -23.25 20.79
CA SER A 66 16.53 -23.78 21.81
C SER A 66 15.27 -22.90 21.95
N GLN A 67 14.15 -23.49 22.37
CA GLN A 67 12.91 -22.71 22.57
C GLN A 67 13.10 -21.57 23.57
N SER A 68 13.91 -21.78 24.62
CA SER A 68 14.23 -20.73 25.59
C SER A 68 15.02 -19.57 24.95
N ASP A 69 15.91 -19.85 24.01
CA ASP A 69 16.67 -18.81 23.31
C ASP A 69 15.80 -18.04 22.33
N LEU A 70 14.90 -18.75 21.62
CA LEU A 70 13.92 -18.14 20.71
C LEU A 70 12.93 -17.25 21.46
N ASP A 71 12.45 -17.70 22.63
CA ASP A 71 11.58 -16.90 23.50
C ASP A 71 12.33 -15.68 24.04
N ALA A 72 13.56 -15.84 24.51
CA ALA A 72 14.40 -14.74 24.97
C ALA A 72 14.65 -13.72 23.85
N PHE A 73 15.01 -14.19 22.65
CA PHE A 73 15.21 -13.35 21.47
C PHE A 73 13.94 -12.57 21.13
N PHE A 74 12.78 -13.23 21.13
CA PHE A 74 11.50 -12.62 20.84
C PHE A 74 11.15 -11.47 21.80
N PHE A 75 11.64 -11.48 23.05
CA PHE A 75 11.41 -10.40 24.02
C PHE A 75 12.57 -9.42 24.18
N THR A 76 13.55 -9.43 23.26
CA THR A 76 14.61 -8.40 23.23
C THR A 76 14.05 -7.01 22.95
N GLU A 77 14.78 -5.99 23.41
CA GLU A 77 14.43 -4.57 23.19
C GLU A 77 14.34 -4.24 21.70
N GLU A 78 15.29 -4.72 20.90
CA GLU A 78 15.34 -4.53 19.44
C GLU A 78 14.08 -5.09 18.74
N LEU A 79 13.67 -6.32 19.08
CA LEU A 79 12.46 -6.90 18.51
C LEU A 79 11.20 -6.20 19.02
N GLU A 80 11.20 -5.69 20.24
CA GLU A 80 10.08 -4.92 20.76
C GLU A 80 9.89 -3.60 20.00
N GLU A 81 10.98 -2.89 19.67
CA GLU A 81 10.93 -1.70 18.82
C GLU A 81 10.35 -2.00 17.44
N LEU A 82 10.79 -3.10 16.81
CA LEU A 82 10.24 -3.53 15.51
C LEU A 82 8.75 -3.88 15.60
N LYS A 83 8.31 -4.57 16.66
CA LYS A 83 6.88 -4.87 16.84
C LYS A 83 6.06 -3.61 17.03
N VAL A 84 6.57 -2.62 17.78
CA VAL A 84 5.93 -1.31 17.92
C VAL A 84 5.82 -0.61 16.56
N GLN A 85 6.87 -0.65 15.74
CA GLN A 85 6.84 -0.10 14.38
C GLN A 85 5.80 -0.81 13.50
N ILE A 86 5.73 -2.15 13.53
CA ILE A 86 4.73 -2.92 12.78
C ILE A 86 3.31 -2.58 13.22
N CYS A 87 3.07 -2.43 14.53
CA CYS A 87 1.77 -1.98 15.06
C CYS A 87 1.40 -0.58 14.57
N ASP A 88 2.34 0.35 14.55
CA ASP A 88 2.10 1.71 14.06
C ASP A 88 1.79 1.74 12.55
N VAL A 89 2.56 1.00 11.74
CA VAL A 89 2.29 0.84 10.30
C VAL A 89 0.92 0.20 10.08
N GLY A 90 0.59 -0.85 10.84
CA GLY A 90 -0.73 -1.48 10.78
C GLY A 90 -1.88 -0.53 11.11
N ARG A 91 -1.66 0.39 12.07
CA ARG A 91 -2.61 1.46 12.40
C ARG A 91 -2.78 2.43 11.24
N ARG A 92 -1.69 2.88 10.61
CA ARG A 92 -1.76 3.78 9.46
C ARG A 92 -2.42 3.14 8.24
N MET A 93 -2.13 1.87 7.95
CA MET A 93 -2.84 1.10 6.92
C MET A 93 -4.36 1.08 7.17
N TRP A 94 -4.77 0.86 8.42
CA TRP A 94 -6.19 0.84 8.80
C TRP A 94 -6.84 2.23 8.71
N GLU A 95 -6.18 3.28 9.19
CA GLU A 95 -6.66 4.67 9.12
C GLU A 95 -6.87 5.15 7.67
N ARG A 96 -6.11 4.59 6.71
CA ARG A 96 -6.23 4.87 5.28
C ARG A 96 -7.16 3.93 4.52
N ALA A 97 -7.83 3.01 5.21
CA ALA A 97 -8.65 1.96 4.61
C ALA A 97 -7.90 1.09 3.57
N TYR A 98 -6.61 0.85 3.79
CA TYR A 98 -5.83 -0.09 2.99
C TYR A 98 -6.05 -1.53 3.42
N VAL A 99 -6.70 -1.76 4.56
CA VAL A 99 -7.04 -3.09 5.05
C VAL A 99 -8.53 -3.15 5.35
N ASP A 100 -9.15 -4.25 4.97
CA ASP A 100 -10.56 -4.58 5.14
C ASP A 100 -10.73 -5.60 6.27
N GLY A 101 -11.23 -5.13 7.41
CA GLY A 101 -11.43 -5.96 8.60
C GLY A 101 -10.11 -6.47 9.21
N ASN A 102 -9.75 -7.72 8.89
CA ASN A 102 -8.56 -8.42 9.39
C ASN A 102 -7.52 -8.74 8.29
N GLY A 103 -7.77 -8.27 7.06
CA GLY A 103 -6.88 -8.40 5.91
C GLY A 103 -5.56 -7.62 6.04
N GLY A 104 -4.69 -7.81 5.05
CA GLY A 104 -3.33 -7.30 5.05
C GLY A 104 -2.40 -8.03 6.02
N ASN A 105 -1.10 -7.91 5.80
CA ASN A 105 -0.06 -8.46 6.67
C ASN A 105 1.28 -7.77 6.43
N ILE A 106 2.14 -7.82 7.45
CA ILE A 106 3.45 -7.19 7.47
C ILE A 106 4.43 -8.22 8.00
N ALA A 107 5.58 -8.34 7.36
CA ALA A 107 6.67 -9.19 7.85
C ALA A 107 8.04 -8.55 7.64
N ILE A 108 8.97 -8.83 8.56
CA ILE A 108 10.35 -8.37 8.50
C ILE A 108 11.31 -9.47 8.95
N ARG A 109 12.36 -9.71 8.18
CA ARG A 109 13.46 -10.62 8.52
C ARG A 109 14.27 -10.04 9.68
N VAL A 110 14.50 -10.84 10.72
CA VAL A 110 15.20 -10.44 11.96
C VAL A 110 16.44 -11.29 12.25
N ALA A 111 16.64 -12.39 11.54
CA ALA A 111 17.88 -13.16 11.49
C ALA A 111 18.01 -13.84 10.11
N ASP A 112 19.06 -14.62 9.88
CA ASP A 112 19.29 -15.30 8.61
C ASP A 112 18.11 -16.19 8.19
N ASP A 113 17.48 -16.87 9.15
CA ASP A 113 16.37 -17.80 8.92
C ASP A 113 15.12 -17.51 9.76
N LEU A 114 15.00 -16.30 10.32
CA LEU A 114 13.86 -15.88 11.15
C LEU A 114 13.23 -14.57 10.68
N ALA A 115 11.91 -14.48 10.80
CA ALA A 115 11.13 -13.28 10.51
C ALA A 115 10.04 -13.01 11.56
N LEU A 116 9.79 -11.73 11.86
CA LEU A 116 8.59 -11.28 12.53
C LEU A 116 7.46 -11.14 11.52
N CYS A 117 6.23 -11.46 11.93
CA CYS A 117 5.04 -11.21 11.14
C CYS A 117 3.80 -10.89 11.97
N THR A 118 2.81 -10.27 11.32
CA THR A 118 1.51 -9.99 11.94
C THR A 118 0.67 -11.27 12.15
N PRO A 119 -0.19 -11.28 13.18
CA PRO A 119 -1.09 -12.41 13.42
C PRO A 119 -2.26 -12.44 12.42
N THR A 120 -2.83 -13.63 12.25
CA THR A 120 -4.10 -13.83 11.53
C THR A 120 -5.29 -13.36 12.37
N LEU A 121 -6.39 -13.00 11.69
CA LEU A 121 -7.69 -12.63 12.29
C LEU A 121 -7.65 -11.48 13.31
N VAL A 122 -6.64 -10.62 13.24
CA VAL A 122 -6.55 -9.38 14.02
C VAL A 122 -6.55 -8.19 13.07
N SER A 123 -7.40 -7.21 13.37
CA SER A 123 -7.42 -5.94 12.65
C SER A 123 -6.11 -5.19 12.87
N LYS A 124 -5.48 -4.74 11.78
CA LYS A 124 -4.15 -4.10 11.83
C LYS A 124 -4.17 -2.79 12.61
N GLY A 125 -5.33 -2.13 12.69
CA GLY A 125 -5.58 -0.95 13.51
C GLY A 125 -5.43 -1.13 15.01
N PHE A 126 -5.55 -2.37 15.51
CA PHE A 126 -5.67 -2.67 16.95
C PHE A 126 -4.67 -3.73 17.43
N MET A 127 -3.65 -4.05 16.62
CA MET A 127 -2.58 -4.96 17.02
C MET A 127 -1.79 -4.38 18.19
N LYS A 128 -1.34 -5.26 19.09
CA LYS A 128 -0.38 -4.94 20.14
C LYS A 128 0.94 -5.65 19.87
N PRO A 129 2.10 -5.15 20.35
CA PRO A 129 3.38 -5.82 20.19
C PRO A 129 3.36 -7.30 20.62
N ALA A 130 2.65 -7.63 21.70
CA ALA A 130 2.49 -9.01 22.19
C ALA A 130 1.69 -9.95 21.25
N ASP A 131 1.02 -9.39 20.23
CA ASP A 131 0.23 -10.14 19.25
C ASP A 131 1.09 -10.63 18.07
N LEU A 132 2.28 -10.08 17.87
CA LEU A 132 3.17 -10.42 16.76
C LEU A 132 3.72 -11.86 16.93
N CYS A 133 4.20 -12.41 15.83
CA CYS A 133 4.66 -13.79 15.75
C CYS A 133 6.09 -13.83 15.20
N LEU A 134 6.92 -14.73 15.71
CA LEU A 134 8.22 -15.07 15.13
C LEU A 134 8.07 -16.39 14.37
N VAL A 135 8.54 -16.43 13.13
CA VAL A 135 8.50 -17.61 12.25
C VAL A 135 9.87 -17.88 11.66
N ASP A 136 10.12 -19.11 11.23
CA ASP A 136 11.24 -19.41 10.32
C ASP A 136 10.86 -19.18 8.84
N LEU A 137 11.81 -19.42 7.92
CA LEU A 137 11.60 -19.27 6.47
C LEU A 137 10.74 -20.38 5.82
N GLU A 138 10.36 -21.41 6.58
CA GLU A 138 9.39 -22.42 6.16
C GLU A 138 7.96 -22.06 6.65
N GLY A 139 7.83 -21.04 7.51
CA GLY A 139 6.56 -20.53 8.01
C GLY A 139 6.09 -21.18 9.31
N ASP A 140 6.98 -21.95 9.96
CA ASP A 140 6.74 -22.53 11.28
C ASP A 140 6.90 -21.45 12.35
N GLN A 141 5.88 -21.33 13.19
CA GLN A 141 5.87 -20.37 14.28
C GLN A 141 6.80 -20.83 15.41
N LYS A 142 7.80 -20.01 15.70
CA LYS A 142 8.83 -20.25 16.73
C LYS A 142 8.52 -19.56 18.04
N ALA A 143 7.88 -18.39 18.00
CA ALA A 143 7.46 -17.66 19.20
C ALA A 143 6.24 -16.78 18.92
N GLY A 144 5.62 -16.27 20.00
CA GLY A 144 4.40 -15.47 19.96
C GLY A 144 3.14 -16.30 20.28
N LYS A 145 2.13 -15.65 20.86
CA LYS A 145 0.93 -16.32 21.40
C LYS A 145 -0.20 -16.50 20.40
N LYS A 146 -0.37 -15.52 19.51
CA LYS A 146 -1.39 -15.61 18.44
C LYS A 146 -0.85 -16.43 17.28
N LYS A 147 -1.75 -16.93 16.44
CA LYS A 147 -1.37 -17.63 15.21
C LYS A 147 -0.87 -16.59 14.19
N ARG A 148 0.27 -16.86 13.57
CA ARG A 148 0.82 -16.07 12.45
C ARG A 148 -0.18 -15.93 11.28
N THR A 149 0.01 -14.91 10.44
CA THR A 149 -0.83 -14.71 9.24
C THR A 149 -0.94 -15.97 8.36
N SER A 150 -2.08 -16.17 7.71
CA SER A 150 -2.27 -17.27 6.75
C SER A 150 -1.38 -17.12 5.50
N GLU A 151 -0.94 -15.90 5.21
CA GLU A 151 -0.20 -15.56 3.99
C GLU A 151 1.30 -15.43 4.19
N ILE A 152 1.81 -15.93 5.31
CA ILE A 152 3.24 -15.82 5.65
C ILE A 152 4.12 -16.38 4.54
N LEU A 153 3.67 -17.46 3.88
CA LEU A 153 4.41 -18.12 2.80
C LEU A 153 4.75 -17.16 1.66
N MET A 154 3.85 -16.23 1.31
CA MET A 154 4.15 -15.23 0.29
C MET A 154 5.33 -14.34 0.68
N HIS A 155 5.32 -13.81 1.90
CA HIS A 155 6.42 -12.97 2.40
C HIS A 155 7.75 -13.75 2.40
N LEU A 156 7.71 -15.00 2.85
CA LEU A 156 8.91 -15.83 2.95
C LEU A 156 9.44 -16.22 1.57
N GLU A 157 8.58 -16.53 0.59
CA GLU A 157 9.00 -16.77 -0.79
C GLU A 157 9.65 -15.53 -1.42
N ILE A 158 9.10 -14.32 -1.17
CA ILE A 158 9.73 -13.06 -1.59
C ILE A 158 11.13 -12.94 -0.98
N MET A 159 11.25 -13.15 0.34
CA MET A 159 12.52 -13.06 1.07
C MET A 159 13.54 -14.13 0.63
N LYS A 160 13.10 -15.33 0.24
CA LYS A 160 13.96 -16.41 -0.27
C LYS A 160 14.43 -16.10 -1.69
N ARG A 161 13.53 -15.63 -2.56
CA ARG A 161 13.83 -15.31 -3.95
C ARG A 161 14.74 -14.08 -4.09
N GLN A 162 14.49 -13.06 -3.28
CA GLN A 162 15.23 -11.81 -3.25
C GLN A 162 15.84 -11.61 -1.86
N PRO A 163 17.11 -12.03 -1.63
CA PRO A 163 17.75 -11.92 -0.32
C PRO A 163 17.90 -10.49 0.20
N LYS A 164 17.83 -9.48 -0.68
CA LYS A 164 17.79 -8.07 -0.26
C LYS A 164 16.46 -7.67 0.37
N ALA A 165 15.37 -8.41 0.15
CA ALA A 165 14.07 -8.12 0.73
C ALA A 165 14.08 -8.40 2.24
N LYS A 166 14.19 -7.33 3.03
CA LYS A 166 14.18 -7.40 4.49
C LYS A 166 12.78 -7.28 5.06
N ALA A 167 11.98 -6.35 4.54
CA ALA A 167 10.64 -6.08 5.02
C ALA A 167 9.64 -6.15 3.87
N THR A 168 8.40 -6.47 4.22
CA THR A 168 7.31 -6.68 3.27
C THR A 168 6.01 -6.19 3.86
N ALA A 169 5.16 -5.62 3.01
CA ALA A 169 3.84 -5.12 3.36
C ALA A 169 2.85 -5.60 2.32
N HIS A 170 1.77 -6.23 2.75
CA HIS A 170 0.65 -6.62 1.92
C HIS A 170 -0.61 -5.98 2.48
N CYS A 171 -1.40 -5.38 1.59
CA CYS A 171 -2.68 -4.79 1.93
C CYS A 171 -3.55 -4.66 0.67
N HIS A 172 -4.75 -4.11 0.82
CA HIS A 172 -5.77 -3.95 -0.22
C HIS A 172 -6.13 -2.46 -0.42
N PRO A 173 -5.19 -1.59 -0.88
CA PRO A 173 -5.52 -0.20 -1.15
C PRO A 173 -6.59 -0.09 -2.24
N PRO A 174 -7.66 0.72 -2.08
CA PRO A 174 -8.84 0.64 -2.94
C PRO A 174 -8.60 0.83 -4.44
N HIS A 175 -7.83 1.84 -4.85
CA HIS A 175 -7.59 2.10 -6.27
C HIS A 175 -6.60 1.08 -6.82
N ALA A 176 -5.51 0.77 -6.12
CA ALA A 176 -4.57 -0.25 -6.54
C ALA A 176 -5.25 -1.63 -6.72
N THR A 177 -6.12 -1.99 -5.79
CA THR A 177 -6.90 -3.24 -5.85
C THR A 177 -7.90 -3.21 -7.01
N ALA A 178 -8.48 -2.06 -7.35
CA ALA A 178 -9.33 -1.94 -8.54
C ALA A 178 -8.58 -2.25 -9.84
N PHE A 179 -7.32 -1.80 -9.98
CA PHE A 179 -6.46 -2.19 -11.11
C PHE A 179 -6.20 -3.70 -11.13
N ALA A 180 -5.93 -4.30 -9.96
CA ALA A 180 -5.73 -5.75 -9.84
C ALA A 180 -7.00 -6.57 -10.17
N VAL A 181 -8.19 -6.06 -9.84
CA VAL A 181 -9.48 -6.66 -10.22
C VAL A 181 -9.75 -6.51 -11.72
N ALA A 182 -9.39 -5.37 -12.30
CA ALA A 182 -9.54 -5.11 -13.73
C ALA A 182 -8.55 -5.91 -14.60
N GLY A 183 -7.49 -6.48 -14.00
CA GLY A 183 -6.42 -7.13 -14.75
C GLY A 183 -5.61 -6.15 -15.59
N VAL A 184 -5.47 -4.90 -15.13
CA VAL A 184 -4.78 -3.82 -15.84
C VAL A 184 -3.61 -3.35 -14.99
N GLU A 185 -2.39 -3.41 -15.53
CA GLU A 185 -1.22 -2.83 -14.87
C GLU A 185 -1.35 -1.29 -14.85
N PRO A 186 -1.03 -0.62 -13.73
CA PRO A 186 -0.95 0.83 -13.70
C PRO A 186 0.05 1.31 -14.77
N PRO A 187 -0.30 2.32 -15.59
CA PRO A 187 0.63 2.84 -16.59
C PRO A 187 1.86 3.46 -15.90
N THR A 188 2.86 3.82 -16.67
CA THR A 188 4.10 4.47 -16.17
C THR A 188 4.34 5.80 -16.86
N CYS A 189 5.42 6.47 -16.46
CA CYS A 189 5.97 7.70 -17.01
C CYS A 189 5.19 8.97 -16.69
N MET A 190 4.41 9.02 -15.61
CA MET A 190 3.57 10.19 -15.32
C MET A 190 3.98 10.94 -14.06
N ILE A 191 4.34 10.22 -12.99
CA ILE A 191 4.60 10.80 -11.67
C ILE A 191 5.97 10.33 -11.17
N PRO A 192 6.90 11.23 -10.80
CA PRO A 192 8.25 10.84 -10.40
C PRO A 192 8.33 9.87 -9.23
N GLU A 193 7.43 9.98 -8.24
CA GLU A 193 7.45 9.17 -7.04
C GLU A 193 7.27 7.67 -7.35
N ILE A 194 6.33 7.32 -8.25
CA ILE A 194 6.18 5.91 -8.63
C ILE A 194 7.40 5.42 -9.41
N GLU A 195 7.97 6.26 -10.27
CA GLU A 195 9.14 5.89 -11.08
C GLU A 195 10.37 5.61 -10.24
N VAL A 196 10.64 6.46 -9.25
CA VAL A 196 11.82 6.35 -8.37
C VAL A 196 11.66 5.22 -7.36
N PHE A 197 10.51 5.11 -6.69
CA PHE A 197 10.36 4.21 -5.54
C PHE A 197 9.74 2.86 -5.89
N ILE A 198 9.10 2.70 -7.05
CA ILE A 198 8.37 1.46 -7.41
C ILE A 198 8.72 0.96 -8.83
N GLY A 199 8.44 1.76 -9.86
CA GLY A 199 8.54 1.42 -11.28
C GLY A 199 7.29 0.72 -11.83
N LYS A 200 7.47 -0.14 -12.83
CA LYS A 200 6.38 -0.99 -13.36
C LYS A 200 5.84 -1.91 -12.25
N VAL A 201 4.52 -2.00 -12.16
CA VAL A 201 3.81 -2.79 -11.14
C VAL A 201 3.07 -3.95 -11.81
N PRO A 202 3.71 -5.13 -11.92
CA PRO A 202 3.11 -6.27 -12.60
C PRO A 202 1.96 -6.87 -11.80
N ILE A 203 1.09 -7.62 -12.48
CA ILE A 203 0.02 -8.40 -11.85
C ILE A 203 0.39 -9.88 -11.77
N ALA A 204 0.52 -10.41 -10.57
CA ALA A 204 0.55 -11.85 -10.33
C ALA A 204 -0.86 -12.45 -10.54
N PRO A 205 -1.01 -13.52 -11.35
CA PRO A 205 -2.30 -14.17 -11.57
C PRO A 205 -2.95 -14.66 -10.28
N TYR A 206 -4.29 -14.62 -10.22
CA TYR A 206 -5.02 -15.06 -9.03
C TYR A 206 -4.68 -16.50 -8.64
N ARG A 207 -4.41 -16.69 -7.35
CA ARG A 207 -4.40 -17.98 -6.65
C ARG A 207 -5.02 -17.77 -5.28
N THR A 208 -5.51 -18.85 -4.69
CA THR A 208 -6.13 -18.79 -3.36
C THR A 208 -5.14 -18.21 -2.33
N PRO A 209 -5.53 -17.19 -1.55
CA PRO A 209 -4.68 -16.62 -0.51
C PRO A 209 -4.11 -17.66 0.46
N GLY A 210 -2.83 -17.51 0.79
CA GLY A 210 -2.13 -18.41 1.72
C GLY A 210 -1.64 -19.74 1.13
N THR A 211 -1.80 -19.99 -0.18
CA THR A 211 -1.20 -21.17 -0.83
C THR A 211 0.26 -20.93 -1.22
N PRO A 212 1.10 -21.99 -1.27
CA PRO A 212 2.47 -21.89 -1.80
C PRO A 212 2.54 -21.38 -3.24
N GLU A 213 1.54 -21.74 -4.06
CA GLU A 213 1.44 -21.34 -5.47
C GLU A 213 1.32 -19.82 -5.63
N MET A 214 0.53 -19.17 -4.77
CA MET A 214 0.42 -17.71 -4.73
C MET A 214 1.77 -17.06 -4.41
N GLY A 215 2.44 -17.57 -3.36
CA GLY A 215 3.76 -17.06 -2.95
C GLY A 215 4.80 -17.18 -4.07
N LYS A 216 4.82 -18.30 -4.79
CA LYS A 216 5.73 -18.52 -5.92
C LYS A 216 5.50 -17.54 -7.06
N LEU A 217 4.25 -17.33 -7.48
CA LEU A 217 3.94 -16.40 -8.59
C LEU A 217 4.34 -14.97 -8.28
N VAL A 218 4.13 -14.52 -7.04
CA VAL A 218 4.60 -13.20 -6.59
C VAL A 218 6.12 -13.17 -6.58
N ALA A 219 6.77 -14.19 -6.02
CA ALA A 219 8.22 -14.26 -5.92
C ALA A 219 8.91 -14.25 -7.29
N ASP A 220 8.37 -14.89 -8.31
CA ASP A 220 8.94 -14.90 -9.66
C ASP A 220 9.12 -13.49 -10.27
N LEU A 221 8.41 -12.49 -9.74
CA LEU A 221 8.46 -11.09 -10.18
C LEU A 221 9.45 -10.22 -9.36
N VAL A 222 9.87 -10.65 -8.17
CA VAL A 222 10.51 -9.73 -7.21
C VAL A 222 11.96 -9.34 -7.51
N ASP A 223 12.63 -10.04 -8.43
CA ASP A 223 13.97 -9.66 -8.89
C ASP A 223 13.97 -8.35 -9.69
N LYS A 224 12.85 -8.05 -10.34
CA LYS A 224 12.69 -6.88 -11.21
C LYS A 224 11.71 -5.85 -10.65
N HIS A 225 10.88 -6.24 -9.70
CA HIS A 225 9.80 -5.42 -9.15
C HIS A 225 9.80 -5.47 -7.63
N ASN A 226 9.69 -4.30 -6.99
CA ASN A 226 9.57 -4.23 -5.53
C ASN A 226 8.11 -4.18 -5.03
N THR A 227 7.16 -4.08 -5.95
CA THR A 227 5.72 -3.96 -5.69
C THR A 227 4.99 -4.73 -6.78
N VAL A 228 4.03 -5.54 -6.38
CA VAL A 228 3.29 -6.47 -7.23
C VAL A 228 1.80 -6.35 -6.88
N LEU A 229 0.96 -6.20 -7.90
CA LEU A 229 -0.48 -6.39 -7.76
C LEU A 229 -0.81 -7.88 -7.78
N MET A 230 -1.81 -8.29 -7.01
CA MET A 230 -2.28 -9.66 -6.92
C MET A 230 -3.71 -9.68 -7.47
N GLY A 231 -3.91 -10.35 -8.61
CA GLY A 231 -5.18 -10.33 -9.34
C GLY A 231 -6.36 -10.73 -8.44
N ASN A 232 -7.45 -9.95 -8.46
CA ASN A 232 -8.63 -10.13 -7.61
C ASN A 232 -8.36 -10.18 -6.08
N HIS A 233 -7.28 -9.54 -5.61
CA HIS A 233 -6.88 -9.63 -4.21
C HIS A 233 -6.40 -8.29 -3.64
N GLY A 234 -5.26 -7.77 -4.10
CA GLY A 234 -4.64 -6.58 -3.51
C GLY A 234 -3.24 -6.33 -4.01
N ALA A 235 -2.34 -5.86 -3.14
CA ALA A 235 -0.96 -5.57 -3.49
C ALA A 235 0.02 -6.03 -2.41
N VAL A 236 1.25 -6.33 -2.81
CA VAL A 236 2.37 -6.62 -1.91
C VAL A 236 3.61 -5.88 -2.37
N SER A 237 4.37 -5.34 -1.42
CA SER A 237 5.65 -4.69 -1.64
C SER A 237 6.71 -5.26 -0.73
N TRP A 238 7.96 -5.07 -1.13
CA TRP A 238 9.12 -5.37 -0.32
C TRP A 238 10.12 -4.20 -0.30
N SER A 239 10.93 -4.18 0.76
CA SER A 239 11.96 -3.18 1.02
C SER A 239 13.26 -3.84 1.47
N HIS A 240 14.39 -3.31 1.01
CA HIS A 240 15.72 -3.66 1.53
C HIS A 240 16.12 -2.84 2.76
N GLN A 241 15.30 -1.86 3.15
CA GLN A 241 15.57 -0.94 4.23
C GLN A 241 14.86 -1.39 5.51
N ASN A 242 13.54 -1.25 5.56
CA ASN A 242 12.74 -1.43 6.78
C ASN A 242 11.23 -1.52 6.45
N VAL A 243 10.41 -1.71 7.50
CA VAL A 243 8.94 -1.81 7.38
C VAL A 243 8.31 -0.53 6.83
N GLU A 244 8.84 0.63 7.22
CA GLU A 244 8.35 1.94 6.80
C GLU A 244 8.41 2.10 5.28
N ASP A 245 9.56 1.79 4.67
CA ASP A 245 9.76 1.88 3.23
C ASP A 245 8.92 0.84 2.45
N ALA A 246 8.64 -0.34 3.02
CA ALA A 246 7.68 -1.27 2.42
C ALA A 246 6.26 -0.66 2.42
N TYR A 247 5.85 -0.04 3.52
CA TYR A 247 4.56 0.65 3.63
C TYR A 247 4.46 1.89 2.72
N PHE A 248 5.49 2.71 2.59
CA PHE A 248 5.49 3.86 1.69
C PHE A 248 5.20 3.47 0.24
N LYS A 249 5.66 2.30 -0.21
CA LYS A 249 5.32 1.79 -1.55
C LYS A 249 3.81 1.53 -1.70
N MET A 250 3.13 1.09 -0.65
CA MET A 250 1.66 0.97 -0.66
C MET A 250 0.99 2.34 -0.78
N GLU A 251 1.51 3.35 -0.08
CA GLU A 251 1.00 4.72 -0.18
C GLU A 251 1.20 5.34 -1.56
N ILE A 252 2.39 5.17 -2.12
CA ILE A 252 2.75 5.67 -3.46
C ILE A 252 1.90 4.96 -4.53
N LEU A 253 1.78 3.62 -4.45
CA LEU A 253 0.97 2.85 -5.40
C LEU A 253 -0.49 3.30 -5.40
N GLU A 254 -1.11 3.41 -4.22
CA GLU A 254 -2.50 3.83 -4.09
C GLU A 254 -2.71 5.26 -4.60
N ALA A 255 -1.84 6.19 -4.20
CA ALA A 255 -1.91 7.57 -4.66
C ALA A 255 -1.79 7.63 -6.19
N TYR A 256 -0.85 6.91 -6.76
CA TYR A 256 -0.66 6.85 -8.21
C TYR A 256 -1.88 6.28 -8.93
N CYS A 257 -2.39 5.12 -8.51
CA CYS A 257 -3.58 4.51 -9.12
C CYS A 257 -4.79 5.46 -9.03
N ARG A 258 -4.95 6.17 -7.92
CA ARG A 258 -5.97 7.21 -7.76
C ARG A 258 -5.76 8.39 -8.72
N TYR A 259 -4.53 8.87 -8.90
CA TYR A 259 -4.23 9.94 -9.85
C TYR A 259 -4.57 9.54 -11.27
N ILE A 260 -4.15 8.34 -11.70
CA ILE A 260 -4.46 7.84 -13.04
C ILE A 260 -5.96 7.67 -13.23
N TRP A 261 -6.64 7.08 -12.25
CA TRP A 261 -8.08 6.90 -12.29
C TRP A 261 -8.82 8.24 -12.46
N VAL A 262 -8.51 9.23 -11.62
CA VAL A 262 -9.14 10.56 -11.68
C VAL A 262 -8.76 11.30 -12.95
N ALA A 263 -7.49 11.34 -13.31
CA ALA A 263 -7.01 12.07 -14.48
C ALA A 263 -7.59 11.52 -15.79
N SER A 264 -7.80 10.19 -15.87
CA SER A 264 -8.40 9.55 -17.04
C SER A 264 -9.83 10.01 -17.35
N GLN A 265 -10.52 10.55 -16.34
CA GLN A 265 -11.91 11.05 -16.45
C GLN A 265 -11.99 12.52 -16.84
N LEU A 266 -10.86 13.24 -16.94
CA LEU A 266 -10.84 14.67 -17.28
C LEU A 266 -11.00 14.95 -18.78
N GLY A 267 -11.06 13.92 -19.63
CA GLY A 267 -11.31 14.05 -21.07
C GLY A 267 -10.11 14.52 -21.89
N THR A 268 -8.91 14.54 -21.31
CA THR A 268 -7.66 14.87 -22.01
C THR A 268 -6.66 13.72 -21.95
N PRO A 269 -5.84 13.50 -23.00
CA PRO A 269 -4.74 12.54 -22.94
C PRO A 269 -3.83 12.81 -21.73
N LEU A 270 -3.42 11.74 -21.04
CA LEU A 270 -2.50 11.85 -19.90
C LEU A 270 -1.12 12.29 -20.41
N LYS A 271 -0.52 13.25 -19.70
CA LYS A 271 0.83 13.71 -20.00
C LYS A 271 1.86 12.74 -19.41
N THR A 272 2.87 12.42 -20.20
CA THR A 272 4.02 11.64 -19.76
C THR A 272 5.27 12.50 -19.72
N MET A 273 6.20 12.12 -18.85
CA MET A 273 7.59 12.56 -18.90
C MET A 273 8.23 12.11 -20.22
N ASN A 274 9.19 12.88 -20.69
CA ASN A 274 9.97 12.49 -21.86
C ASN A 274 11.03 11.42 -21.47
N PRO A 275 11.63 10.72 -22.44
CA PRO A 275 12.58 9.65 -22.14
C PRO A 275 13.83 10.08 -21.37
N GLU A 276 14.31 11.30 -21.57
CA GLU A 276 15.49 11.83 -20.86
C GLU A 276 15.19 12.06 -19.37
N GLN A 277 14.03 12.68 -19.08
CA GLN A 277 13.54 12.85 -17.71
C GLN A 277 13.37 11.51 -17.00
N LEU A 278 12.84 10.50 -17.69
CA LEU A 278 12.69 9.18 -17.09
C LEU A 278 14.04 8.49 -16.84
N LYS A 279 15.01 8.66 -17.74
CA LYS A 279 16.37 8.16 -17.55
C LYS A 279 17.01 8.72 -16.29
N ASP A 280 16.82 10.01 -16.00
CA ASP A 280 17.31 10.63 -14.77
C ASP A 280 16.68 10.00 -13.52
N LEU A 281 15.36 9.73 -13.53
CA LEU A 281 14.69 9.05 -12.43
C LEU A 281 15.15 7.61 -12.24
N LEU A 282 15.40 6.88 -13.33
CA LEU A 282 15.95 5.53 -13.28
C LEU A 282 17.38 5.51 -12.73
N ASN A 283 18.21 6.52 -13.03
CA ASN A 283 19.54 6.66 -12.43
C ASN A 283 19.45 6.88 -10.91
N ILE A 284 18.51 7.72 -10.45
CA ILE A 284 18.25 7.91 -9.00
C ILE A 284 17.82 6.58 -8.37
N LYS A 285 16.88 5.88 -8.99
CA LYS A 285 16.39 4.57 -8.51
C LYS A 285 17.51 3.53 -8.40
N GLN A 286 18.39 3.48 -9.40
CA GLN A 286 19.53 2.57 -9.41
C GLN A 286 20.49 2.87 -8.26
N ASN A 287 20.74 4.16 -7.97
CA ASN A 287 21.56 4.59 -6.83
C ASN A 287 20.92 4.24 -5.48
N LEU A 288 19.58 4.20 -5.40
CA LEU A 288 18.84 3.73 -4.23
C LEU A 288 18.84 2.20 -4.09
N GLY A 289 19.40 1.45 -5.04
CA GLY A 289 19.48 -0.01 -4.99
C GLY A 289 18.13 -0.72 -5.15
N ILE A 290 17.14 -0.05 -5.74
CA ILE A 290 15.80 -0.59 -5.98
C ILE A 290 15.77 -1.26 -7.37
N PRO A 291 15.26 -2.49 -7.52
CA PRO A 291 15.19 -3.15 -8.82
C PRO A 291 14.17 -2.48 -9.75
N ASP A 292 14.41 -2.58 -11.05
CA ASP A 292 13.48 -2.17 -12.09
C ASP A 292 13.68 -3.05 -13.34
N SER A 293 12.58 -3.46 -13.97
CA SER A 293 12.61 -4.22 -15.22
C SER A 293 13.17 -3.43 -16.41
N ARG A 294 13.24 -2.10 -16.30
CA ARG A 294 13.65 -1.19 -17.39
C ARG A 294 15.13 -0.84 -17.38
N PHE A 295 15.90 -1.32 -16.39
CA PHE A 295 17.35 -1.12 -16.41
C PHE A 295 17.97 -1.80 -17.63
N GLY A 296 18.75 -1.02 -18.40
CA GLY A 296 19.40 -1.47 -19.62
C GLY A 296 18.55 -1.35 -20.90
N LEU A 297 17.30 -0.89 -20.80
CA LEU A 297 16.48 -0.57 -21.98
C LEU A 297 16.89 0.76 -22.61
N LYS A 298 16.59 0.93 -23.91
CA LYS A 298 16.79 2.20 -24.62
C LYS A 298 15.70 3.20 -24.25
N GLU A 299 15.98 4.48 -24.47
CA GLU A 299 15.08 5.59 -24.15
C GLU A 299 13.68 5.43 -24.77
N CYS A 300 13.58 4.94 -26.01
CA CYS A 300 12.30 4.73 -26.68
C CYS A 300 11.46 3.57 -26.10
N GLU A 301 12.04 2.73 -25.24
CA GLU A 301 11.42 1.54 -24.65
C GLU A 301 11.00 1.77 -23.19
N LEU A 302 11.30 2.94 -22.61
CA LEU A 302 11.08 3.20 -21.18
C LEU A 302 9.60 3.47 -20.83
N CYS A 303 8.83 3.97 -21.80
CA CYS A 303 7.42 4.34 -21.65
C CYS A 303 6.54 3.54 -22.60
N ASP A 304 6.17 2.34 -22.17
CA ASP A 304 5.21 1.50 -22.86
C ASP A 304 3.95 1.34 -22.01
N ASN A 305 2.85 1.89 -22.53
CA ASN A 305 1.53 1.92 -21.92
C ASN A 305 0.45 1.37 -22.88
N GLU A 306 0.82 0.58 -23.90
CA GLU A 306 -0.12 0.16 -24.97
C GLU A 306 -1.32 -0.66 -24.47
N GLU A 307 -1.13 -1.43 -23.39
CA GLU A 307 -2.18 -2.21 -22.76
C GLU A 307 -3.16 -1.36 -21.93
N TRP A 308 -2.71 -0.19 -21.46
CA TRP A 308 -3.55 0.70 -20.67
C TRP A 308 -4.42 1.57 -21.58
N ARG A 309 -5.73 1.38 -21.49
CA ARG A 309 -6.72 2.22 -22.17
C ARG A 309 -7.64 2.86 -21.14
N PRO A 310 -7.69 4.20 -21.05
CA PRO A 310 -8.66 4.85 -20.18
C PRO A 310 -10.06 4.45 -20.64
N GLY A 311 -10.95 4.17 -19.68
CA GLY A 311 -12.33 3.75 -19.97
C GLY A 311 -12.98 4.73 -20.95
N VAL A 312 -13.59 4.21 -22.02
CA VAL A 312 -14.19 5.04 -23.06
C VAL A 312 -15.38 5.81 -22.47
N MET A 313 -15.21 7.10 -22.20
CA MET A 313 -16.32 8.02 -22.40
C MET A 313 -16.57 8.01 -23.91
N CYS A 314 -17.77 7.62 -24.34
CA CYS A 314 -18.19 7.87 -25.71
C CYS A 314 -18.03 9.37 -25.96
N ALA A 315 -16.92 9.76 -26.58
CA ALA A 315 -16.79 11.07 -27.16
C ALA A 315 -17.76 11.07 -28.32
N VAL A 316 -18.99 11.52 -28.07
CA VAL A 316 -19.85 11.97 -29.16
C VAL A 316 -19.04 13.11 -29.77
N PRO A 317 -18.49 12.96 -30.99
CA PRO A 317 -17.81 14.08 -31.62
C PRO A 317 -18.79 15.25 -31.56
N PRO A 318 -18.34 16.48 -31.24
CA PRO A 318 -19.22 17.63 -31.35
C PRO A 318 -19.88 17.51 -32.71
N LYS A 319 -21.23 17.51 -32.77
CA LYS A 319 -21.95 17.46 -34.04
C LYS A 319 -21.23 18.50 -34.90
N GLY A 320 -20.47 18.05 -35.89
CA GLY A 320 -19.88 18.97 -36.83
C GLY A 320 -21.04 19.82 -37.30
N GLU A 321 -20.84 21.14 -37.42
CA GLU A 321 -21.80 21.96 -38.13
C GLU A 321 -22.17 21.17 -39.38
N VAL A 322 -23.41 20.67 -39.40
CA VAL A 322 -23.89 19.91 -40.53
C VAL A 322 -23.89 20.96 -41.61
N ASN A 323 -22.85 20.95 -42.43
CA ASN A 323 -22.82 21.74 -43.63
C ASN A 323 -23.98 21.19 -44.45
N GLU A 324 -25.16 21.83 -44.33
CA GLU A 324 -26.36 21.52 -45.12
C GLU A 324 -26.08 21.59 -46.64
N THR A 325 -24.91 22.11 -47.01
CA THR A 325 -24.37 22.23 -48.36
C THR A 325 -23.83 20.92 -48.95
N ASN A 326 -23.72 19.83 -48.20
CA ASN A 326 -23.20 18.55 -48.70
C ASN A 326 -24.27 17.44 -48.77
N LYS A 327 -25.51 17.81 -49.08
CA LYS A 327 -26.49 16.84 -49.59
C LYS A 327 -26.10 16.49 -51.02
N ASP A 328 -25.62 15.27 -51.23
CA ASP A 328 -25.40 14.74 -52.57
C ASP A 328 -26.74 14.71 -53.31
N SER A 329 -26.90 15.59 -54.30
CA SER A 329 -28.14 15.73 -55.07
C SER A 329 -28.51 14.46 -55.81
N ASN A 330 -27.54 13.61 -56.13
CA ASN A 330 -27.78 12.32 -56.76
C ASN A 330 -28.37 11.33 -55.74
N ALA A 331 -27.90 11.37 -54.50
CA ALA A 331 -28.43 10.52 -53.42
C ALA A 331 -29.87 10.90 -53.07
N GLU A 332 -30.17 12.21 -52.97
CA GLU A 332 -31.53 12.70 -52.75
C GLU A 332 -32.48 12.32 -53.90
N SER A 333 -32.02 12.45 -55.15
CA SER A 333 -32.79 12.05 -56.33
C SER A 333 -33.08 10.54 -56.35
N ALA A 334 -32.10 9.72 -55.96
CA ALA A 334 -32.27 8.27 -55.87
C ALA A 334 -33.26 7.88 -54.76
N VAL A 335 -33.17 8.50 -53.59
CA VAL A 335 -34.11 8.29 -52.47
C VAL A 335 -35.53 8.68 -52.87
N GLN A 336 -35.70 9.80 -53.57
CA GLN A 336 -36.99 10.23 -54.06
C GLN A 336 -37.60 9.23 -55.07
N ALA A 337 -36.82 8.81 -56.07
CA ALA A 337 -37.28 7.85 -57.07
C ALA A 337 -37.68 6.49 -56.46
N ILE A 338 -36.92 6.00 -55.47
CA ILE A 338 -37.25 4.76 -54.75
C ILE A 338 -38.51 4.95 -53.92
N THR A 339 -38.66 6.09 -53.24
CA THR A 339 -39.84 6.40 -52.44
C THR A 339 -41.10 6.47 -53.30
N GLU A 340 -41.03 7.11 -54.46
CA GLU A 340 -42.13 7.16 -55.43
C GLU A 340 -42.50 5.78 -55.96
N GLN A 341 -41.52 4.92 -56.26
CA GLN A 341 -41.79 3.53 -56.66
C GLN A 341 -42.44 2.70 -55.55
N ILE A 342 -42.02 2.89 -54.30
CA ILE A 342 -42.62 2.21 -53.14
C ILE A 342 -44.06 2.69 -52.93
N MET A 343 -44.29 4.00 -52.97
CA MET A 343 -45.63 4.59 -52.81
C MET A 343 -46.57 4.18 -53.94
N ALA A 344 -46.08 4.09 -55.18
CA ALA A 344 -46.86 3.58 -56.31
C ALA A 344 -47.23 2.10 -56.15
N LYS A 345 -46.35 1.28 -55.57
CA LYS A 345 -46.64 -0.14 -55.25
C LYS A 345 -47.60 -0.30 -54.07
N LEU A 346 -47.61 0.65 -53.13
CA LEU A 346 -48.50 0.65 -51.97
C LEU A 346 -49.88 1.24 -52.27
N GLY A 347 -50.00 2.15 -53.25
CA GLY A 347 -51.26 2.79 -53.65
C GLY A 347 -52.06 2.07 -54.75
N GLY A 348 -51.60 0.90 -55.21
CA GLY A 348 -52.21 0.11 -56.28
C GLY A 348 -53.03 -1.10 -55.80
N GLN A 349 -53.62 -1.05 -54.60
CA GLN A 349 -54.64 -2.01 -54.13
C GLN A 349 -56.03 -1.40 -54.18
#